data_AF-A0A165W9R8-F1
#
_entry.id   AF-A0A165W9R8-F1
#
_cell.length_a   1.000
_cell.length_b   1.000
_cell.length_c   1.000
_cell.angle_alpha   90.00
_cell.angle_beta   90.00
_cell.angle_gamma   90.00
#
_symmetry.space_group_name_H-M   'P 1'
#
loop_
_entity.id
_entity.type
_entity.pdbx_description
1 polymer ?
#
loop_
_entity_poly.entity_id
_entity_poly.type
_entity_poly.pdbx_seq_one_letter_code
_entity_poly.pdbx_strand_id
1 'polypeptide(L)'
;MLERSRQGQCTPADALITTRNSFGETALYSAIQGGKVDICRLLLEHGALVDDADNDGNTPLHIAASFRDQETVHLLLQHPA
;
A
#
# COMPACT_ATOMS: atom_id res chain seq x y z
N MET A 1 -19.44 -18.98 -14.97
CA MET A 1 -18.23 -19.23 -15.80
C MET A 1 -17.60 -17.85 -16.00
N LEU A 2 -16.70 -17.39 -15.12
CA LEU A 2 -15.23 -17.54 -15.21
C LEU A 2 -14.75 -17.29 -16.66
N GLU A 3 -13.92 -16.31 -17.04
CA GLU A 3 -13.02 -15.38 -16.35
C GLU A 3 -12.60 -14.24 -17.32
N ARG A 4 -11.81 -13.27 -16.81
CA ARG A 4 -10.67 -12.62 -17.50
C ARG A 4 -10.97 -11.57 -18.58
N SER A 5 -11.13 -10.33 -18.16
CA SER A 5 -10.75 -9.15 -18.97
C SER A 5 -10.29 -7.98 -18.08
N ARG A 6 -9.35 -8.24 -17.16
CA ARG A 6 -8.67 -7.19 -16.36
C ARG A 6 -7.19 -7.09 -16.72
N GLN A 7 -6.86 -7.11 -18.00
CA GLN A 7 -5.49 -6.85 -18.48
C GLN A 7 -5.59 -5.80 -19.58
N GLY A 8 -5.11 -4.57 -19.33
CA GLY A 8 -4.98 -3.59 -20.40
C GLY A 8 -5.00 -2.10 -20.02
N GLN A 9 -5.18 -1.72 -18.76
CA GLN A 9 -4.97 -0.34 -18.34
C GLN A 9 -4.07 -0.33 -17.10
N CYS A 10 -2.75 -0.39 -17.33
CA CYS A 10 -1.86 0.29 -16.40
C CYS A 10 -2.11 1.78 -16.64
N THR A 11 -3.05 2.36 -15.89
CA THR A 11 -3.17 3.80 -15.89
C THR A 11 -1.88 4.37 -15.30
N PRO A 12 -1.43 5.58 -15.66
CA PRO A 12 -0.23 6.17 -15.06
C PRO A 12 -0.33 6.30 -13.53
N ALA A 13 -1.54 6.18 -12.95
CA ALA A 13 -1.75 6.13 -11.51
C ALA A 13 -1.26 4.81 -10.87
N ASP A 14 -1.45 3.66 -11.54
CA ASP A 14 -1.00 2.35 -11.05
C ASP A 14 0.53 2.20 -11.06
N ALA A 15 1.21 2.96 -11.93
CA ALA A 15 2.68 3.02 -11.93
C ALA A 15 3.25 3.82 -10.75
N LEU A 16 2.49 4.79 -10.22
CA LEU A 16 2.93 5.64 -9.11
C LEU A 16 2.79 4.94 -7.74
N ILE A 17 1.81 4.04 -7.58
CA ILE A 17 1.57 3.35 -6.29
C ILE A 17 2.72 2.43 -5.89
N THR A 18 3.45 1.84 -6.85
CA THR A 18 4.65 1.02 -6.61
C THR A 18 5.95 1.82 -6.69
N THR A 19 5.88 3.11 -7.01
CA THR A 19 7.07 3.96 -7.11
C THR A 19 7.61 4.25 -5.71
N ARG A 20 8.90 4.00 -5.52
CA ARG A 20 9.62 4.29 -4.27
C ARG A 20 10.30 5.64 -4.33
N ASN A 21 10.26 6.37 -3.23
CA ASN A 21 11.05 7.59 -3.08
C ASN A 21 12.53 7.27 -2.74
N SER A 22 13.33 8.30 -2.50
CA SER A 22 14.76 8.17 -2.15
C SER A 22 15.04 7.31 -0.90
N PHE A 23 14.05 7.12 -0.04
CA PHE A 23 14.11 6.32 1.19
C PHE A 23 13.56 4.90 1.01
N GLY A 24 13.15 4.53 -0.21
CA GLY A 24 12.52 3.23 -0.47
C GLY A 24 11.04 3.20 -0.10
N GLU A 25 10.46 4.32 0.31
CA GLU A 25 9.08 4.41 0.78
C GLU A 25 8.11 4.48 -0.40
N THR A 26 7.02 3.70 -0.34
CA THR A 26 5.93 3.73 -1.32
C THR A 26 4.89 4.78 -0.97
N ALA A 27 3.95 5.05 -1.89
CA ALA A 27 2.81 5.92 -1.61
C ALA A 27 1.99 5.44 -0.40
N LEU A 28 1.90 4.12 -0.19
CA LEU A 28 1.24 3.51 0.96
C LEU A 28 1.98 3.84 2.26
N TYR A 29 3.31 3.76 2.28
CA TYR A 29 4.13 4.16 3.42
C TYR A 29 3.81 5.59 3.88
N SER A 30 3.82 6.55 2.95
CA SER A 30 3.53 7.96 3.28
C SER A 30 2.09 8.18 3.77
N ALA A 31 1.12 7.40 3.25
CA ALA A 31 -0.26 7.46 3.72
C ALA A 31 -0.40 6.96 5.17
N ILE A 32 0.30 5.88 5.52
CA ILE A 32 0.34 5.31 6.88
C ILE A 32 1.02 6.28 7.85
N GLN A 33 2.18 6.84 7.48
CA GLN A 33 2.83 7.87 8.30
C GLN A 33 1.94 9.09 8.54
N GLY A 34 1.11 9.45 7.55
CA GLY A 34 0.14 10.53 7.68
C GLY A 34 -1.12 10.18 8.46
N GLY A 35 -1.30 8.92 8.90
CA GLY A 35 -2.52 8.44 9.54
C GLY A 35 -3.76 8.51 8.64
N LYS A 36 -3.57 8.48 7.30
CA LYS A 36 -4.64 8.69 6.32
C LYS A 36 -5.24 7.36 5.87
N VAL A 37 -6.04 6.75 6.73
CA VAL A 37 -6.70 5.45 6.50
C VAL A 37 -7.49 5.43 5.17
N ASP A 38 -8.20 6.51 4.84
CA ASP A 38 -8.97 6.61 3.59
C ASP A 38 -8.07 6.49 2.34
N ILE A 39 -6.87 7.07 2.40
CA ILE A 39 -5.89 6.99 1.31
C ILE A 39 -5.26 5.60 1.27
N CYS A 40 -4.96 5.01 2.43
CA CYS A 40 -4.47 3.63 2.51
C CYS A 40 -5.46 2.66 1.82
N ARG A 41 -6.76 2.79 2.11
CA ARG A 41 -7.82 1.99 1.47
C ARG A 41 -7.82 2.18 -0.05
N LEU A 42 -7.78 3.43 -0.51
CA LEU A 42 -7.82 3.73 -1.94
C LEU A 42 -6.60 3.17 -2.69
N LEU A 43 -5.42 3.23 -2.06
CA LEU A 43 -4.19 2.63 -2.59
C LEU A 43 -4.28 1.11 -2.66
N LEU A 44 -4.83 0.46 -1.62
CA LEU A 44 -5.02 -0.98 -1.57
C LEU A 44 -6.06 -1.47 -2.60
N GLU A 45 -7.13 -0.71 -2.82
CA GLU A 45 -8.11 -0.99 -3.88
C GLU A 45 -7.52 -0.95 -5.29
N HIS A 46 -6.46 -0.16 -5.48
CA HIS A 46 -5.70 -0.07 -6.74
C HIS A 46 -4.52 -1.04 -6.82
N GLY A 47 -4.35 -1.92 -5.83
CA GLY A 47 -3.30 -2.95 -5.85
C GLY A 47 -1.94 -2.49 -5.36
N ALA A 48 -1.89 -1.53 -4.43
CA ALA A 48 -0.65 -1.18 -3.76
C ALA A 48 -0.04 -2.39 -3.04
N LEU A 49 1.28 -2.53 -3.14
CA LEU A 49 2.03 -3.62 -2.54
C LEU A 49 2.18 -3.38 -1.03
N VAL A 50 1.55 -4.26 -0.23
CA VAL A 50 1.65 -4.23 1.24
C VAL A 50 2.95 -4.84 1.78
N ASP A 51 3.67 -5.56 0.92
CA ASP A 51 4.92 -6.25 1.26
C ASP A 51 6.17 -5.47 0.87
N ASP A 52 6.02 -4.33 0.17
CA ASP A 52 7.17 -3.52 -0.23
C ASP A 52 7.84 -2.91 1.02
N ALA A 53 9.08 -3.31 1.26
CA ALA A 53 9.89 -2.78 2.35
C ALA A 53 10.63 -1.50 1.93
N ASP A 54 10.76 -0.57 2.88
CA ASP A 54 11.64 0.60 2.74
C ASP A 54 13.13 0.20 2.76
N ASN A 55 14.03 1.18 2.65
CA ASN A 55 15.47 0.93 2.70
C ASN A 55 15.96 0.39 4.05
N ASP A 56 15.20 0.58 5.12
CA ASP A 56 15.47 0.09 6.46
C ASP A 56 14.87 -1.31 6.70
N GLY A 57 14.16 -1.87 5.71
CA GLY A 57 13.50 -3.17 5.80
C GLY A 57 12.13 -3.15 6.48
N ASN A 58 11.57 -1.97 6.75
CA ASN A 58 10.24 -1.84 7.32
C ASN A 58 9.18 -1.98 6.24
N THR A 59 8.24 -2.89 6.47
CA THR A 59 7.02 -3.01 5.66
C THR A 59 5.94 -2.03 6.15
N PRO A 60 4.94 -1.70 5.32
CA PRO A 60 3.72 -0.99 5.72
C PRO A 60 3.17 -1.42 7.09
N LEU A 61 3.20 -2.73 7.37
CA LEU A 61 2.74 -3.29 8.64
C LEU A 61 3.63 -2.94 9.84
N HIS A 62 4.96 -2.91 9.68
CA HIS A 62 5.89 -2.48 10.75
C HIS A 62 5.60 -1.05 11.19
N ILE A 63 5.31 -0.18 10.23
CA ILE A 63 5.07 1.24 10.48
C ILE A 63 3.68 1.42 11.10
N ALA A 64 2.66 0.80 10.53
CA ALA A 64 1.30 0.84 11.09
C ALA A 64 1.27 0.34 12.56
N ALA A 65 2.03 -0.72 12.86
CA ALA A 65 2.22 -1.21 14.22
C ALA A 65 2.96 -0.19 15.12
N SER A 66 3.99 0.47 14.60
CA SER A 66 4.77 1.49 15.32
C SER A 66 3.93 2.72 15.69
N PHE A 67 3.01 3.12 14.80
CA PHE A 67 2.07 4.22 15.06
C PHE A 67 0.85 3.80 15.90
N ARG A 68 0.74 2.51 16.26
CA ARG A 68 -0.41 1.92 16.98
C ARG A 68 -1.74 2.17 16.26
N ASP A 69 -1.69 2.31 14.94
CA ASP A 69 -2.85 2.60 14.10
C ASP A 69 -3.60 1.30 13.81
N GLN A 70 -4.48 0.93 14.75
CA GLN A 70 -5.23 -0.33 14.69
C GLN A 70 -6.07 -0.46 13.43
N GLU A 71 -6.62 0.66 12.93
CA GLU A 71 -7.50 0.63 11.77
C GLU A 71 -6.70 0.35 10.50
N THR A 72 -5.57 1.04 10.31
CA THR A 72 -4.64 0.77 9.20
C THR A 72 -4.06 -0.65 9.28
N VAL A 73 -3.71 -1.13 10.48
CA VAL A 73 -3.26 -2.53 10.67
C VAL A 73 -4.36 -3.51 10.25
N HIS A 74 -5.61 -3.28 10.65
CA HIS A 74 -6.72 -4.14 10.25
C HIS A 74 -6.92 -4.13 8.73
N LEU A 75 -6.80 -2.95 8.11
CA LEU A 75 -6.95 -2.76 6.66
C LEU A 75 -5.85 -3.50 5.88
N LEU A 76 -4.60 -3.40 6.32
CA LEU A 76 -3.46 -4.13 5.74
C LEU A 76 -3.63 -5.65 5.91
N LEU A 77 -4.10 -6.11 7.07
CA LEU A 77 -4.37 -7.54 7.32
C LEU A 77 -5.55 -8.09 6.53
N GLN A 78 -6.52 -7.24 6.14
CA GLN A 78 -7.62 -7.61 5.26
C GLN A 78 -7.21 -7.67 3.78
N HIS A 79 -6.11 -7.00 3.41
CA HIS A 79 -5.54 -7.00 2.07
C HIS A 79 -4.10 -7.58 2.06
N PRO A 80 -3.90 -8.85 2.46
CA PRO A 80 -2.61 -9.51 2.30
C PRO A 80 -2.31 -9.70 0.81
N ALA A 81 -1.03 -9.55 0.44
CA ALA A 81 -0.53 -9.65 -0.93
C ALA A 81 -0.84 -10.99 -1.63
#